data_AF-A0A0P8E0S3-F1
#
_entry.id   AF-A0A0P8E0S3-F1
#
_cell.length_a   1.000
_cell.length_b   1.000
_cell.length_c   1.000
_cell.angle_alpha   90.00
_cell.angle_beta   90.00
_cell.angle_gamma   90.00
#
_symmetry.space_group_name_H-M   'P 1'
#
loop_
_entity.id
_entity.type
_entity.pdbx_description
1 polymer ?
#
loop_
_entity_poly.entity_id
_entity_poly.type
_entity_poly.pdbx_seq_one_letter_code
_entity_poly.pdbx_strand_id
1 'polypeptide(L)'
;MTNDDEEMTIENKIVVSFDICSSSSIIEDLTLTNNLKALRNLLINMKEFMRKRPALDFEVYKFTGDGWILLFPENIQGNGLMSFLILLSSFFKEELTSSIIPLLESPPEIMGLTFGIDGGKLIKIVMNENKEYIGRPLNIACRLQSAIKDKDDHPENKILVSKHVFNRYLKSLKGYNPENVSRTLRNIRGGERYQCVMIPLPSSLVMQFPLQFESTFVKQPAAPKARYEDIIFFDKMLKIDPKNVSALNNKGTILNNSFKRYKDAIECFDKILEIYPKNVLALVNKSMALYNWGNDLLESAKMRVGKEKEELLIQSIEKYKLALSTKSDKYDAANNWGIALSELAKVKEGKEKEELLKKSIEKYELAFRIKPDFYQGIENSAMDLEELAKMKKGKEKEELLKQSIEKREMANEFKKKILA
;
A
#
# COMPACT_ATOMS: atom_id res chain seq x y z
N MET A 1 -17.14 31.91 16.49
CA MET A 1 -17.03 32.17 17.94
C MET A 1 -15.99 31.19 18.44
N THR A 2 -14.76 31.66 18.67
CA THR A 2 -13.76 30.89 19.43
C THR A 2 -14.11 31.03 20.90
N ASN A 3 -14.09 29.95 21.67
CA ASN A 3 -14.25 30.06 23.11
C ASN A 3 -12.98 30.76 23.66
N ASP A 4 -13.15 31.71 24.59
CA ASP A 4 -12.03 32.46 25.19
C ASP A 4 -11.03 31.55 25.96
N ASP A 5 -11.38 30.28 26.16
CA ASP A 5 -10.58 29.24 26.82
C ASP A 5 -9.74 28.35 25.86
N GLU A 6 -9.77 28.57 24.53
CA GLU A 6 -8.96 27.78 23.59
C GLU A 6 -7.49 28.26 23.58
N GLU A 7 -6.63 27.59 24.36
CA GLU A 7 -5.19 27.91 24.47
C GLU A 7 -4.46 27.89 23.12
N MET A 8 -3.82 29.01 22.77
CA MET A 8 -2.83 29.08 21.68
C MET A 8 -1.54 28.40 22.12
N THR A 9 -1.12 27.34 21.41
CA THR A 9 0.15 26.64 21.70
C THR A 9 1.18 26.89 20.61
N ILE A 10 2.46 26.92 21.01
CA ILE A 10 3.58 27.04 20.07
C ILE A 10 4.22 25.67 19.89
N GLU A 11 4.29 25.20 18.64
CA GLU A 11 4.90 23.93 18.27
C GLU A 11 6.05 24.17 17.28
N ASN A 12 7.23 23.56 17.51
CA ASN A 12 8.28 23.52 16.50
C ASN A 12 8.02 22.38 15.51
N LYS A 13 7.97 22.69 14.22
CA LYS A 13 7.68 21.72 13.16
C LYS A 13 8.62 21.91 11.98
N ILE A 14 8.83 20.82 11.24
CA ILE A 14 9.32 20.87 9.87
C ILE A 14 8.11 20.82 8.94
N VAL A 15 7.97 21.84 8.11
CA VAL A 15 6.89 21.99 7.14
C VAL A 15 7.38 21.52 5.79
N VAL A 16 6.65 20.58 5.19
CA VAL A 16 6.83 20.19 3.79
C VAL A 16 5.56 20.56 3.04
N SER A 17 5.66 21.49 2.10
CA SER A 17 4.60 21.76 1.13
C SER A 17 4.96 21.05 -0.16
N PHE A 18 4.04 20.34 -0.78
CA PHE A 18 4.27 19.76 -2.09
C PHE A 18 3.08 19.91 -3.00
N ASP A 19 3.34 19.82 -4.30
CA ASP A 19 2.38 20.11 -5.36
C ASP A 19 2.63 19.26 -6.60
N ILE A 20 1.59 19.07 -7.42
CA ILE A 20 1.65 18.26 -8.64
C ILE A 20 2.10 19.14 -9.83
N CYS A 21 3.06 18.64 -10.61
CA CYS A 21 3.40 19.28 -11.89
C CYS A 21 2.28 19.09 -12.91
N SER A 22 1.98 20.15 -13.66
CA SER A 22 1.01 20.15 -14.77
C SER A 22 -0.42 19.70 -14.38
N SER A 23 -0.80 19.87 -13.12
CA SER A 23 -2.11 19.49 -12.61
C SER A 23 -3.27 20.18 -13.33
N SER A 24 -3.16 21.46 -13.67
CA SER A 24 -4.20 22.16 -14.44
C SER A 24 -4.44 21.50 -15.78
N SER A 25 -3.38 21.17 -16.53
CA SER A 25 -3.48 20.48 -17.82
C SER A 25 -4.06 19.07 -17.67
N ILE A 26 -3.66 18.33 -16.64
CA ILE A 26 -4.23 17.01 -16.31
C ILE A 26 -5.73 17.14 -16.00
N ILE A 27 -6.13 18.15 -15.22
CA ILE A 27 -7.54 18.39 -14.85
C ILE A 27 -8.37 18.76 -16.08
N GLU A 28 -7.87 19.65 -16.92
CA GLU A 28 -8.53 20.09 -18.15
C GLU A 28 -8.79 18.89 -19.08
N ASP A 29 -7.76 18.09 -19.35
CA ASP A 29 -7.85 16.93 -20.23
C ASP A 29 -8.77 15.83 -19.64
N LEU A 30 -8.65 15.52 -18.34
CA LEU A 30 -9.59 14.59 -17.68
C LEU A 30 -11.03 15.12 -17.63
N THR A 31 -11.24 16.43 -17.67
CA THR A 31 -12.58 17.02 -17.77
C THR A 31 -13.14 16.79 -19.17
N LEU A 32 -12.33 17.01 -20.22
CA LEU A 32 -12.70 16.77 -21.61
C LEU A 32 -13.01 15.29 -21.87
N THR A 33 -12.20 14.38 -21.33
CA THR A 33 -12.41 12.94 -21.48
C THR A 33 -13.43 12.34 -20.51
N ASN A 34 -14.05 13.16 -19.64
CA ASN A 34 -15.02 12.76 -18.62
C ASN A 34 -14.48 11.73 -17.60
N ASN A 35 -13.20 11.84 -17.24
CA ASN A 35 -12.46 10.94 -16.36
C ASN A 35 -12.00 11.57 -15.03
N LEU A 36 -12.59 12.69 -14.59
CA LEU A 36 -12.26 13.36 -13.32
C LEU A 36 -12.29 12.45 -12.07
N LYS A 37 -13.05 11.35 -12.11
CA LYS A 37 -13.04 10.34 -11.04
C LYS A 37 -11.66 9.70 -10.83
N ALA A 38 -10.85 9.58 -11.88
CA ALA A 38 -9.51 9.04 -11.81
C ALA A 38 -8.59 9.95 -10.98
N LEU A 39 -8.65 11.28 -11.19
CA LEU A 39 -7.92 12.25 -10.38
C LEU A 39 -8.33 12.22 -8.91
N ARG A 40 -9.64 12.14 -8.64
CA ARG A 40 -10.15 11.96 -7.26
C ARG A 40 -9.54 10.72 -6.60
N ASN A 41 -9.49 9.60 -7.32
CA ASN A 41 -8.94 8.35 -6.79
C ASN A 41 -7.43 8.45 -6.56
N LEU A 42 -6.68 9.08 -7.48
CA LEU A 42 -5.25 9.38 -7.29
C LEU A 42 -5.02 10.16 -5.98
N LEU A 43 -5.76 11.24 -5.76
CA LEU A 43 -5.59 12.08 -4.56
C LEU A 43 -5.95 11.32 -3.27
N ILE A 44 -6.97 10.45 -3.31
CA ILE A 44 -7.31 9.56 -2.20
C ILE A 44 -6.17 8.56 -1.94
N ASN A 45 -5.64 7.93 -2.99
CA ASN A 45 -4.57 6.95 -2.91
C ASN A 45 -3.28 7.57 -2.35
N MET A 46 -2.95 8.80 -2.77
CA MET A 46 -1.83 9.58 -2.19
C MET A 46 -2.04 9.87 -0.71
N LYS A 47 -3.25 10.32 -0.32
CA LYS A 47 -3.57 10.58 1.09
C LYS A 47 -3.44 9.31 1.94
N GLU A 48 -3.93 8.18 1.43
CA GLU A 48 -3.79 6.88 2.09
C GLU A 48 -2.33 6.41 2.17
N PHE A 49 -1.55 6.62 1.12
CA PHE A 49 -0.12 6.34 1.12
C PHE A 49 0.60 7.13 2.23
N MET A 50 0.29 8.42 2.38
CA MET A 50 0.87 9.25 3.43
C MET A 50 0.43 8.78 4.84
N ARG A 51 -0.85 8.43 5.02
CA ARG A 51 -1.38 7.94 6.31
C ARG A 51 -0.75 6.61 6.76
N LYS A 52 -0.33 5.76 5.82
CA LYS A 52 0.30 4.45 6.12
C LYS A 52 1.75 4.55 6.61
N ARG A 53 2.28 5.76 6.86
CA ARG A 53 3.66 6.01 7.31
C ARG A 53 3.73 6.64 8.71
N PRO A 54 3.18 5.98 9.75
CA PRO A 54 3.14 6.51 11.12
C PRO A 54 4.53 6.72 11.74
N ALA A 55 5.56 6.00 11.26
CA ALA A 55 6.90 5.98 11.83
C ALA A 55 7.61 7.34 11.73
N LEU A 56 7.06 8.24 10.90
CA LEU A 56 7.58 9.58 10.67
C LEU A 56 6.82 10.65 11.49
N ASP A 57 5.73 10.26 12.17
CA ASP A 57 4.93 11.07 13.10
C ASP A 57 4.51 12.45 12.56
N PHE A 58 4.28 12.56 11.26
CA PHE A 58 3.85 13.80 10.61
C PHE A 58 2.34 13.90 10.44
N GLU A 59 1.83 15.12 10.45
CA GLU A 59 0.43 15.42 10.20
C GLU A 59 0.22 15.80 8.73
N VAL A 60 -0.76 15.17 8.06
CA VAL A 60 -1.27 15.64 6.76
C VAL A 60 -2.21 16.81 7.03
N TYR A 61 -1.64 18.00 7.18
CA TYR A 61 -2.32 19.16 7.73
C TYR A 61 -3.38 19.74 6.80
N LYS A 62 -3.00 20.16 5.59
CA LYS A 62 -3.92 20.89 4.71
C LYS A 62 -3.74 20.47 3.26
N PHE A 63 -4.87 20.25 2.58
CA PHE A 63 -4.89 20.10 1.13
C PHE A 63 -4.93 21.51 0.51
N THR A 64 -4.02 21.78 -0.42
CA THR A 64 -3.81 23.11 -1.00
C THR A 64 -3.81 23.01 -2.52
N GLY A 65 -4.93 23.37 -3.15
CA GLY A 65 -5.11 23.20 -4.59
C GLY A 65 -5.10 21.73 -4.97
N ASP A 66 -3.96 21.28 -5.47
CA ASP A 66 -3.63 19.93 -5.97
C ASP A 66 -2.48 19.27 -5.19
N GLY A 67 -2.04 19.90 -4.10
CA GLY A 67 -0.96 19.47 -3.24
C GLY A 67 -1.33 19.37 -1.76
N TRP A 68 -0.36 19.05 -0.90
CA TRP A 68 -0.55 19.02 0.55
C TRP A 68 0.57 19.74 1.31
N ILE A 69 0.20 20.22 2.48
CA ILE A 69 1.11 20.62 3.54
C ILE A 69 1.19 19.53 4.58
N LEU A 70 2.41 19.12 4.90
CA LEU A 70 2.75 18.12 5.90
C LEU A 70 3.53 18.78 7.05
N LEU A 71 3.20 18.43 8.29
CA LEU A 71 3.86 18.95 9.49
C LEU A 71 4.58 17.80 10.22
N PHE A 72 5.89 17.73 10.04
CA PHE A 72 6.77 16.77 10.71
C PHE A 72 7.22 17.33 12.07
N PRO A 73 7.53 16.45 13.05
CA PRO A 73 8.06 16.88 14.33
C PRO A 73 9.50 17.41 14.16
N GLU A 74 9.93 18.31 15.05
CA GLU A 74 11.26 18.92 14.99
C GLU A 74 12.41 17.89 15.07
N ASN A 75 12.17 16.72 15.66
CA ASN A 75 13.17 15.66 15.84
C ASN A 75 13.24 14.66 14.67
N ILE A 76 12.55 14.90 13.55
CA ILE A 76 12.60 14.01 12.38
C ILE A 76 14.04 13.81 11.88
N GLN A 77 14.41 12.56 11.58
CA GLN A 77 15.71 12.27 10.99
C GLN A 77 15.72 12.59 9.48
N GLY A 78 16.78 13.24 9.00
CA GLY A 78 16.88 13.68 7.60
C GLY A 78 16.82 12.54 6.58
N ASN A 79 17.42 11.39 6.89
CA ASN A 79 17.33 10.17 6.08
C ASN A 79 15.86 9.68 5.95
N GLY A 80 15.10 9.69 7.04
CA GLY A 80 13.69 9.32 7.07
C GLY A 80 12.83 10.27 6.24
N LEU A 81 13.07 11.58 6.39
CA LEU A 81 12.40 12.61 5.57
C LEU A 81 12.70 12.40 4.08
N MET A 82 13.96 12.29 3.68
CA MET A 82 14.33 12.10 2.27
C MET A 82 13.77 10.80 1.68
N SER A 83 13.85 9.71 2.43
CA SER A 83 13.30 8.41 1.99
C SER A 83 11.80 8.48 1.77
N PHE A 84 11.09 9.21 2.64
CA PHE A 84 9.65 9.44 2.48
C PHE A 84 9.32 10.21 1.20
N LEU A 85 10.02 11.32 0.92
CA LEU A 85 9.77 12.15 -0.27
C LEU A 85 10.07 11.39 -1.57
N ILE A 86 11.12 10.56 -1.58
CA ILE A 86 11.43 9.66 -2.71
C ILE A 86 10.28 8.66 -2.90
N LEU A 87 9.87 7.97 -1.84
CA LEU A 87 8.81 6.97 -1.93
C LEU A 87 7.46 7.60 -2.36
N LEU A 88 7.16 8.81 -1.89
CA LEU A 88 5.95 9.54 -2.30
C LEU A 88 6.00 9.91 -3.79
N SER A 89 7.16 10.36 -4.28
CA SER A 89 7.36 10.68 -5.69
C SER A 89 7.26 9.44 -6.59
N SER A 90 7.86 8.32 -6.18
CA SER A 90 7.76 7.04 -6.91
C SER A 90 6.32 6.54 -6.95
N PHE A 91 5.62 6.55 -5.81
CA PHE A 91 4.22 6.14 -5.74
C PHE A 91 3.34 7.00 -6.64
N PHE A 92 3.50 8.32 -6.59
CA PHE A 92 2.77 9.24 -7.46
C PHE A 92 3.01 8.92 -8.94
N LYS A 93 4.27 8.69 -9.33
CA LYS A 93 4.62 8.34 -10.72
C LYS A 93 3.95 7.05 -11.18
N GLU A 94 3.94 6.00 -10.34
CA GLU A 94 3.30 4.72 -10.64
C GLU A 94 1.78 4.86 -10.80
N GLU A 95 1.11 5.55 -9.87
CA GLU A 95 -0.33 5.80 -9.93
C GLU A 95 -0.71 6.67 -11.14
N LEU A 96 0.09 7.71 -11.43
CA LEU A 96 -0.13 8.57 -12.59
C LEU A 96 0.00 7.76 -13.90
N THR A 97 1.04 6.93 -14.01
CA THR A 97 1.30 6.11 -15.19
C THR A 97 0.20 5.06 -15.42
N SER A 98 -0.28 4.43 -14.34
CA SER A 98 -1.25 3.35 -14.44
C SER A 98 -2.70 3.83 -14.55
N SER A 99 -3.04 4.95 -13.89
CA SER A 99 -4.43 5.34 -13.66
C SER A 99 -4.83 6.67 -14.29
N ILE A 100 -3.87 7.50 -14.72
CA ILE A 100 -4.15 8.84 -15.25
C ILE A 100 -3.70 8.96 -16.71
N ILE A 101 -2.42 8.70 -17.02
CA ILE A 101 -1.86 8.86 -18.37
C ILE A 101 -2.71 8.16 -19.46
N PRO A 102 -3.21 6.92 -19.26
CA PRO A 102 -4.03 6.25 -20.28
C PRO A 102 -5.37 6.94 -20.58
N LEU A 103 -5.78 7.91 -19.76
CA LEU A 103 -7.04 8.64 -19.85
C LEU A 103 -6.88 10.07 -20.39
N LEU A 104 -5.64 10.48 -20.68
CA LEU A 104 -5.31 11.80 -21.24
C LEU A 104 -5.24 11.70 -22.77
N GLU A 105 -5.83 12.66 -23.48
CA GLU A 105 -5.65 12.79 -24.93
C GLU A 105 -4.28 13.38 -25.28
N SER A 106 -3.79 14.31 -24.45
CA SER A 106 -2.52 15.01 -24.63
C SER A 106 -1.74 15.05 -23.31
N PRO A 107 -1.07 13.94 -22.93
CA PRO A 107 -0.32 13.88 -21.66
C PRO A 107 0.78 14.96 -21.60
N PRO A 108 0.89 15.72 -20.50
CA PRO A 108 1.92 16.75 -20.36
C PRO A 108 3.32 16.13 -20.28
N GLU A 109 4.31 16.82 -20.86
CA GLU A 109 5.71 16.36 -20.88
C GLU A 109 6.31 16.30 -19.46
N ILE A 110 5.91 17.24 -18.59
CA ILE A 110 6.44 17.40 -17.24
C ILE A 110 5.42 16.88 -16.24
N MET A 111 5.75 15.77 -15.56
CA MET A 111 4.90 15.12 -14.57
C MET A 111 5.72 14.63 -13.36
N GLY A 112 5.28 14.98 -12.16
CA GLY A 112 5.92 14.59 -10.90
C GLY A 112 5.52 15.51 -9.76
N LEU A 113 6.28 15.47 -8.66
CA LEU A 113 6.02 16.28 -7.46
C LEU A 113 7.10 17.33 -7.25
N THR A 114 6.70 18.49 -6.75
CA THR A 114 7.62 19.56 -6.32
C THR A 114 7.50 19.76 -4.82
N PHE A 115 8.61 19.99 -4.13
CA PHE A 115 8.64 20.08 -2.67
C PHE A 115 9.31 21.36 -2.18
N GLY A 116 8.67 22.04 -1.23
CA GLY A 116 9.22 23.18 -0.50
C GLY A 116 9.30 22.86 0.98
N ILE A 117 10.46 23.07 1.59
CA ILE A 117 10.70 22.68 2.97
C ILE A 117 11.24 23.85 3.79
N ASP A 118 10.59 24.13 4.91
CA ASP A 118 11.11 25.03 5.94
C ASP A 118 10.76 24.52 7.34
N GLY A 119 11.29 25.14 8.39
CA GLY A 119 11.09 24.68 9.75
C GLY A 119 11.25 25.77 10.79
N GLY A 120 10.52 25.63 11.90
CA GLY A 120 10.54 26.56 13.02
C GLY A 120 9.24 26.53 13.83
N LYS A 121 9.01 27.60 14.58
CA LYS A 121 7.82 27.78 15.42
C LYS A 121 6.57 28.02 14.57
N LEU A 122 5.53 27.25 14.84
CA LEU A 122 4.16 27.47 14.40
C LEU A 122 3.28 27.72 15.62
N ILE A 123 2.35 28.67 15.49
CA ILE A 123 1.28 28.90 16.46
C ILE A 123 0.11 28.03 16.03
N LYS A 124 -0.32 27.14 16.90
CA LYS A 124 -1.51 26.33 16.73
C LYS A 124 -2.70 27.05 17.33
N ILE A 125 -3.76 27.11 16.55
CA ILE A 125 -5.04 27.73 16.89
C ILE A 125 -6.11 26.66 16.66
N VAL A 126 -7.01 26.48 17.61
CA VAL A 126 -8.21 25.68 17.41
C VAL A 126 -9.34 26.63 17.00
N MET A 127 -10.01 26.36 15.88
CA MET A 127 -11.14 27.14 15.40
C MET A 127 -12.27 26.18 15.01
N ASN A 128 -13.38 26.22 15.75
CA ASN A 128 -14.52 25.33 15.55
C ASN A 128 -14.08 23.85 15.45
N GLU A 129 -13.34 23.38 16.44
CA GLU A 129 -12.77 22.01 16.53
C GLU A 129 -11.69 21.65 15.48
N ASN A 130 -11.37 22.55 14.55
CA ASN A 130 -10.30 22.35 13.57
C ASN A 130 -8.99 22.97 14.05
N LYS A 131 -7.89 22.23 13.91
CA LYS A 131 -6.54 22.74 14.17
C LYS A 131 -6.07 23.51 12.95
N GLU A 132 -5.67 24.75 13.15
CA GLU A 132 -5.01 25.59 12.16
C GLU A 132 -3.66 26.05 12.70
N TYR A 133 -2.68 26.19 11.81
CA TYR A 133 -1.33 26.59 12.12
C TYR A 133 -0.99 27.88 11.39
N ILE A 134 -0.42 28.83 12.13
CA ILE A 134 0.07 30.10 11.59
C ILE A 134 1.57 30.21 11.90
N GLY A 135 2.36 30.54 10.90
CA GLY A 135 3.77 30.81 11.12
C GLY A 135 4.55 31.09 9.86
N ARG A 136 5.74 31.66 10.04
CA ARG A 136 6.68 31.92 8.95
C ARG A 136 7.12 30.65 8.20
N PRO A 137 7.39 29.50 8.87
CA PRO A 137 7.77 28.28 8.17
C PRO A 137 6.74 27.80 7.14
N LEU A 138 5.44 27.89 7.47
CA LEU A 138 4.35 27.54 6.55
C LEU A 138 4.41 28.37 5.27
N ASN A 139 4.57 29.68 5.45
CA ASN A 139 4.66 30.64 4.36
C ASN A 139 5.89 30.45 3.48
N ILE A 140 7.05 30.14 4.06
CA ILE A 140 8.29 29.92 3.32
C ILE A 140 8.21 28.59 2.56
N ALA A 141 7.77 27.50 3.20
CA ALA A 141 7.69 26.18 2.57
C ALA A 141 6.82 26.21 1.30
N CYS A 142 5.61 26.78 1.36
CA CYS A 142 4.75 26.90 0.18
C CYS A 142 5.39 27.74 -0.94
N ARG A 143 6.04 28.86 -0.58
CA ARG A 143 6.70 29.72 -1.58
C ARG A 143 7.95 29.09 -2.18
N LEU A 144 8.70 28.32 -1.40
CA LEU A 144 9.83 27.53 -1.91
C LEU A 144 9.33 26.47 -2.88
N GLN A 145 8.24 25.77 -2.58
CA GLN A 145 7.62 24.83 -3.51
C GLN A 145 7.25 25.53 -4.83
N SER A 146 6.52 26.65 -4.75
CA SER A 146 6.08 27.35 -5.96
C SER A 146 7.25 27.92 -6.78
N ALA A 147 8.33 28.35 -6.12
CA ALA A 147 9.52 28.91 -6.76
C ALA A 147 10.41 27.87 -7.48
N ILE A 148 10.05 26.58 -7.46
CA ILE A 148 10.70 25.56 -8.31
C ILE A 148 10.40 25.83 -9.78
N LYS A 149 9.15 26.22 -10.10
CA LYS A 149 8.68 26.43 -11.47
C LYS A 149 9.24 27.71 -12.13
N ASP A 150 9.85 28.62 -11.35
CA ASP A 150 10.30 29.93 -11.84
C ASP A 150 11.64 29.91 -12.60
N LYS A 151 12.39 28.78 -12.61
CA LYS A 151 13.74 28.72 -13.22
C LYS A 151 14.17 27.37 -13.80
N ASP A 152 13.40 26.30 -13.61
CA ASP A 152 13.80 24.94 -13.99
C ASP A 152 12.95 24.45 -15.15
N ASP A 153 13.58 24.10 -16.27
CA ASP A 153 12.90 23.49 -17.44
C ASP A 153 12.30 22.11 -17.10
N HIS A 154 12.84 21.45 -16.07
CA HIS A 154 12.38 20.18 -15.51
C HIS A 154 12.15 20.32 -13.99
N PRO A 155 11.02 20.89 -13.54
CA PRO A 155 10.74 21.14 -12.13
C PRO A 155 10.40 19.88 -11.33
N GLU A 156 10.00 18.79 -11.99
CA GLU A 156 9.55 17.57 -11.37
C GLU A 156 10.60 16.91 -10.47
N ASN A 157 10.13 16.36 -9.35
CA ASN A 157 10.91 15.62 -8.36
C ASN A 157 12.07 16.43 -7.77
N LYS A 158 11.88 17.74 -7.57
CA LYS A 158 12.86 18.63 -6.94
C LYS A 158 12.37 19.12 -5.58
N ILE A 159 13.33 19.33 -4.68
CA ILE A 159 13.14 19.95 -3.37
C ILE A 159 13.82 21.31 -3.37
N LEU A 160 13.13 22.35 -2.90
CA LEU A 160 13.75 23.58 -2.40
C LEU A 160 13.59 23.65 -0.88
N VAL A 161 14.72 23.69 -0.17
CA VAL A 161 14.77 23.73 1.30
C VAL A 161 15.49 24.97 1.79
N SER A 162 15.01 25.58 2.87
CA SER A 162 15.71 26.70 3.50
C SER A 162 17.10 26.30 4.00
N LYS A 163 18.06 27.23 3.95
CA LYS A 163 19.47 26.93 4.26
C LYS A 163 19.67 26.43 5.69
N HIS A 164 18.90 26.94 6.66
CA HIS A 164 19.01 26.50 8.05
C HIS A 164 18.46 25.08 8.25
N VAL A 165 17.33 24.74 7.62
CA VAL A 165 16.81 23.36 7.66
C VAL A 165 17.76 22.41 6.98
N PHE A 166 18.29 22.77 5.80
CA PHE A 166 19.29 21.96 5.11
C PHE A 166 20.50 21.68 6.01
N ASN A 167 21.09 22.73 6.58
CA ASN A 167 22.27 22.62 7.44
C ASN A 167 22.01 21.75 8.68
N ARG A 168 20.81 21.81 9.24
CA ARG A 168 20.44 21.08 10.46
C ARG A 168 20.09 19.61 10.20
N TYR A 169 19.39 19.31 9.11
CA TYR A 169 18.79 17.99 8.90
C TYR A 169 19.37 17.20 7.75
N LEU A 170 19.85 17.87 6.68
CA LEU A 170 20.12 17.22 5.40
C LEU A 170 21.60 17.30 4.97
N LYS A 171 22.38 18.22 5.53
CA LYS A 171 23.77 18.47 5.12
C LYS A 171 24.70 17.25 5.25
N SER A 172 24.44 16.37 6.21
CA SER A 172 25.24 15.16 6.44
C SER A 172 24.86 13.99 5.53
N LEU A 173 23.77 14.09 4.77
CA LEU A 173 23.30 13.01 3.90
C LEU A 173 24.22 12.89 2.67
N LYS A 174 24.59 11.65 2.35
CA LYS A 174 25.40 11.30 1.18
C LYS A 174 24.50 10.76 0.06
N GLY A 175 24.96 10.85 -1.19
CA GLY A 175 24.23 10.33 -2.36
C GLY A 175 23.17 11.26 -2.93
N TYR A 176 23.18 12.53 -2.52
CA TYR A 176 22.36 13.60 -3.10
C TYR A 176 23.28 14.68 -3.66
N ASN A 177 22.79 15.43 -4.66
CA ASN A 177 23.52 16.52 -5.31
C ASN A 177 22.89 17.88 -4.93
N PRO A 178 23.10 18.39 -3.70
CA PRO A 178 22.51 19.66 -3.28
C PRO A 178 23.21 20.84 -3.96
N GLU A 179 22.43 21.79 -4.46
CA GLU A 179 22.92 23.03 -5.08
C GLU A 179 22.46 24.24 -4.28
N ASN A 180 23.38 25.15 -3.93
CA ASN A 180 22.99 26.43 -3.34
C ASN A 180 22.39 27.31 -4.42
N VAL A 181 21.12 27.68 -4.25
CA VAL A 181 20.40 28.50 -5.21
C VAL A 181 19.75 29.69 -4.52
N SER A 182 19.26 30.62 -5.33
CA SER A 182 18.48 31.74 -4.83
C SER A 182 17.21 31.96 -5.63
N ARG A 183 16.10 32.16 -4.91
CA ARG A 183 14.76 32.36 -5.48
C ARG A 183 14.11 33.62 -4.92
N THR A 184 13.24 34.23 -5.72
CA THR A 184 12.41 35.35 -5.27
C THR A 184 11.15 34.78 -4.64
N LEU A 185 10.96 34.97 -3.34
CA LEU A 185 9.77 34.50 -2.65
C LEU A 185 8.80 35.69 -2.47
N ARG A 186 7.67 35.68 -3.19
CA ARG A 186 6.68 36.78 -3.14
C ARG A 186 6.30 37.10 -1.69
N ASN A 187 6.27 38.37 -1.30
CA ASN A 187 5.86 38.82 0.04
C ASN A 187 6.70 38.24 1.20
N ILE A 188 7.95 37.83 0.94
CA ILE A 188 8.92 37.47 1.96
C ILE A 188 10.14 38.37 1.81
N ARG A 189 10.58 39.00 2.92
CA ARG A 189 11.73 39.93 2.98
C ARG A 189 11.66 41.07 1.94
N GLY A 190 10.47 41.62 1.67
CA GLY A 190 10.34 42.80 0.80
C GLY A 190 10.82 42.61 -0.64
N GLY A 191 10.84 41.37 -1.16
CA GLY A 191 11.29 41.07 -2.53
C GLY A 191 12.77 40.71 -2.65
N GLU A 192 13.52 40.64 -1.56
CA GLU A 192 14.89 40.16 -1.58
C GLU A 192 14.99 38.69 -2.03
N ARG A 193 16.11 38.39 -2.67
CA ARG A 193 16.50 37.04 -3.08
C ARG A 193 16.71 36.14 -1.86
N TYR A 194 15.87 35.13 -1.69
CA TYR A 194 15.96 34.15 -0.62
C TYR A 194 17.00 33.09 -0.98
N GLN A 195 17.89 32.78 -0.04
CA GLN A 195 18.93 31.75 -0.22
C GLN A 195 18.42 30.40 0.26
N CYS A 196 18.44 29.41 -0.61
CA CYS A 196 17.95 28.05 -0.34
C CYS A 196 18.84 27.00 -1.01
N VAL A 197 18.56 25.74 -0.74
CA VAL A 197 19.26 24.61 -1.35
C VAL A 197 18.27 23.83 -2.20
N MET A 198 18.64 23.57 -3.44
CA MET A 198 17.92 22.70 -4.36
C MET A 198 18.48 21.28 -4.25
N ILE A 199 17.60 20.29 -4.17
CA ILE A 199 17.98 18.88 -4.14
C ILE A 199 17.13 18.13 -5.17
N PRO A 200 17.72 17.57 -6.24
CA PRO A 200 17.00 16.69 -7.14
C PRO A 200 16.77 15.33 -6.47
N LEU A 201 15.57 14.79 -6.59
CA LEU A 201 15.26 13.41 -6.20
C LEU A 201 15.57 12.45 -7.35
N PRO A 202 16.13 11.27 -7.08
CA PRO A 202 16.43 10.28 -8.11
C PRO A 202 15.15 9.76 -8.78
N SER A 203 15.16 9.68 -10.11
CA SER A 203 14.04 9.25 -10.96
C SER A 203 13.83 7.72 -11.01
N SER A 204 14.75 6.95 -10.43
CA SER A 204 14.72 5.49 -10.28
C SER A 204 15.39 5.09 -8.97
N LEU A 205 14.89 4.02 -8.33
CA LEU A 205 15.42 3.46 -7.07
C LEU A 205 16.77 2.73 -7.29
N VAL A 206 17.72 3.32 -8.02
CA VAL A 206 19.10 2.81 -8.09
C VAL A 206 19.86 3.41 -6.91
N MET A 207 19.65 2.83 -5.72
CA MET A 207 20.55 3.09 -4.60
C MET A 207 21.87 2.36 -4.85
N GLN A 208 22.89 3.10 -5.30
CA GLN A 208 24.28 2.79 -4.96
C GLN A 208 24.51 3.14 -3.48
N PHE A 209 24.04 2.27 -2.59
CA PHE A 209 24.57 2.13 -1.24
C PHE A 209 24.63 0.63 -0.94
N PRO A 210 25.67 0.13 -0.27
CA PRO A 210 25.75 -1.27 0.10
C PRO A 210 24.66 -1.54 1.12
N LEU A 211 23.51 -1.95 0.62
CA LEU A 211 22.51 -2.68 1.34
C LEU A 211 23.19 -3.99 1.73
N GLN A 212 23.66 -4.11 2.97
CA GLN A 212 23.74 -5.40 3.63
C GLN A 212 22.30 -5.90 3.79
N PHE A 213 21.74 -6.39 2.69
CA PHE A 213 20.59 -7.27 2.66
C PHE A 213 21.16 -8.67 2.52
N GLU A 214 21.58 -9.24 3.65
CA GLU A 214 21.63 -10.69 3.73
C GLU A 214 20.21 -11.22 3.72
N SER A 215 20.04 -12.26 2.92
CA SER A 215 18.83 -13.04 2.72
C SER A 215 18.16 -13.41 4.05
N THR A 216 17.16 -12.65 4.44
CA THR A 216 16.03 -13.17 5.20
C THR A 216 14.77 -12.55 4.64
N PHE A 217 13.76 -13.38 4.43
CA PHE A 217 12.37 -12.95 4.29
C PHE A 217 11.98 -12.16 5.55
N VAL A 218 12.29 -10.86 5.57
CA VAL A 218 11.81 -9.97 6.63
C VAL A 218 10.36 -9.67 6.31
N LYS A 219 9.47 -10.24 7.14
CA LYS A 219 8.06 -9.83 7.24
C LYS A 219 7.97 -8.31 7.09
N GLN A 220 7.01 -7.85 6.28
CA GLN A 220 6.60 -6.45 6.24
C GLN A 220 6.67 -5.84 7.65
N PRO A 221 7.26 -4.65 7.85
CA PRO A 221 7.09 -3.97 9.12
C PRO A 221 5.59 -3.80 9.30
N ALA A 222 5.05 -4.28 10.43
CA ALA A 222 3.64 -4.16 10.73
C ALA A 222 3.22 -2.71 10.52
N ALA A 223 2.13 -2.50 9.78
CA ALA A 223 1.37 -1.25 9.80
C ALA A 223 1.28 -0.74 11.25
N PRO A 224 1.16 0.59 11.51
CA PRO A 224 0.85 1.04 12.87
C PRO A 224 -0.28 0.16 13.37
N LYS A 225 -0.09 -0.52 14.49
CA LYS A 225 -1.15 -1.35 15.05
C LYS A 225 -2.37 -0.45 15.10
N ALA A 226 -3.37 -0.73 14.28
CA ALA A 226 -4.64 -0.03 14.37
C ALA A 226 -5.05 -0.08 15.83
N ARG A 227 -5.41 1.05 16.40
CA ARG A 227 -5.74 1.11 17.81
C ARG A 227 -7.18 0.67 17.95
N TYR A 228 -7.50 0.09 19.10
CA TYR A 228 -8.88 -0.29 19.38
C TYR A 228 -9.81 0.94 19.33
N GLU A 229 -9.24 2.12 19.59
CA GLU A 229 -9.84 3.45 19.43
C GLU A 229 -10.39 3.71 18.01
N ASP A 230 -9.72 3.20 16.96
CA ASP A 230 -10.19 3.36 15.57
C ASP A 230 -11.50 2.57 15.34
N ILE A 231 -11.60 1.37 15.90
CA ILE A 231 -12.83 0.57 15.87
C ILE A 231 -13.94 1.28 16.62
N ILE A 232 -13.66 1.80 17.82
CA ILE A 232 -14.63 2.56 18.62
C ILE A 232 -15.13 3.80 17.88
N PHE A 233 -14.24 4.52 17.18
CA PHE A 233 -14.62 5.66 16.35
C PHE A 233 -15.61 5.25 15.26
N PHE A 234 -15.31 4.19 14.51
CA PHE A 234 -16.24 3.69 13.49
C PHE A 234 -17.54 3.14 14.09
N ASP A 235 -17.51 2.53 15.28
CA ASP A 235 -18.73 2.14 15.99
C ASP A 235 -19.62 3.33 16.33
N LYS A 236 -19.04 4.45 16.76
CA LYS A 236 -19.80 5.70 16.99
C LYS A 236 -20.39 6.24 15.68
N MET A 237 -19.62 6.25 14.59
CA MET A 237 -20.11 6.67 13.27
C MET A 237 -21.27 5.79 12.79
N LEU A 238 -21.16 4.47 12.98
CA LEU A 238 -22.20 3.51 12.59
C LEU A 238 -23.43 3.52 13.50
N LYS A 239 -23.34 4.08 14.72
CA LYS A 239 -24.52 4.39 15.53
C LYS A 239 -25.32 5.57 14.97
N ILE A 240 -24.64 6.55 14.38
CA ILE A 240 -25.25 7.74 13.78
C ILE A 240 -25.81 7.39 12.38
N ASP A 241 -25.00 6.74 11.55
CA ASP A 241 -25.38 6.26 10.22
C ASP A 241 -24.98 4.78 10.05
N PRO A 242 -25.93 3.85 10.33
CA PRO A 242 -25.68 2.41 10.20
C PRO A 242 -25.34 1.94 8.78
N LYS A 243 -25.64 2.75 7.75
CA LYS A 243 -25.42 2.41 6.33
C LYS A 243 -24.19 3.10 5.74
N ASN A 244 -23.37 3.75 6.57
CA ASN A 244 -22.17 4.44 6.12
C ASN A 244 -21.14 3.45 5.54
N VAL A 245 -21.07 3.36 4.20
CA VAL A 245 -20.20 2.42 3.49
C VAL A 245 -18.72 2.65 3.81
N SER A 246 -18.28 3.90 3.92
CA SER A 246 -16.88 4.22 4.22
C SER A 246 -16.49 3.77 5.63
N ALA A 247 -17.36 4.00 6.63
CA ALA A 247 -17.13 3.54 8.00
C ALA A 247 -17.14 2.01 8.10
N LEU A 248 -18.10 1.33 7.46
CA LEU A 248 -18.14 -0.14 7.37
C LEU A 248 -16.86 -0.69 6.71
N ASN A 249 -16.42 -0.11 5.59
CA ASN A 249 -15.25 -0.57 4.86
C ASN A 249 -13.95 -0.38 5.66
N ASN A 250 -13.79 0.78 6.28
CA ASN A 250 -12.59 1.09 7.06
C ASN A 250 -12.53 0.26 8.35
N LYS A 251 -13.65 0.11 9.06
CA LYS A 251 -13.76 -0.77 10.23
C LYS A 251 -13.44 -2.22 9.86
N GLY A 252 -14.03 -2.74 8.78
CA GLY A 252 -13.78 -4.11 8.32
C GLY A 252 -12.32 -4.35 7.95
N THR A 253 -11.68 -3.38 7.27
CA THR A 253 -10.27 -3.48 6.88
C THR A 253 -9.35 -3.53 8.11
N ILE A 254 -9.62 -2.71 9.13
CA ILE A 254 -8.88 -2.70 10.39
C ILE A 254 -9.04 -4.02 11.15
N LEU A 255 -10.29 -4.50 11.28
CA LEU A 255 -10.60 -5.77 11.94
C LEU A 255 -9.86 -6.94 11.28
N ASN A 256 -9.81 -6.96 9.94
CA ASN A 256 -9.09 -7.98 9.18
C ASN A 256 -7.57 -7.89 9.36
N ASN A 257 -6.99 -6.73 9.05
CA ASN A 257 -5.54 -6.61 8.88
C ASN A 257 -4.78 -6.43 10.19
N SER A 258 -5.41 -5.86 11.21
CA SER A 258 -4.73 -5.45 12.45
C SER A 258 -5.13 -6.26 13.67
N PHE A 259 -6.35 -6.79 13.69
CA PHE A 259 -6.90 -7.51 14.85
C PHE A 259 -7.19 -8.98 14.60
N LYS A 260 -7.04 -9.47 13.36
CA LYS A 260 -7.39 -10.86 12.97
C LYS A 260 -8.84 -11.24 13.35
N ARG A 261 -9.71 -10.24 13.49
CA ARG A 261 -11.14 -10.40 13.77
C ARG A 261 -11.88 -10.60 12.45
N TYR A 262 -11.57 -11.70 11.77
CA TYR A 262 -12.01 -11.97 10.40
C TYR A 262 -13.53 -12.04 10.27
N LYS A 263 -14.21 -12.67 11.23
CA LYS A 263 -15.67 -12.78 11.25
C LYS A 263 -16.32 -11.39 11.28
N ASP A 264 -15.89 -10.53 12.20
CA ASP A 264 -16.43 -9.17 12.32
C ASP A 264 -16.10 -8.28 11.11
N ALA A 265 -14.94 -8.50 10.49
CA ALA A 265 -14.58 -7.85 9.23
C ALA A 265 -15.54 -8.25 8.10
N ILE A 266 -15.81 -9.55 7.96
CA ILE A 266 -16.75 -10.08 6.97
C ILE A 266 -18.15 -9.51 7.19
N GLU A 267 -18.63 -9.45 8.44
CA GLU A 267 -19.93 -8.83 8.77
C GLU A 267 -20.00 -7.35 8.33
N CYS A 268 -18.91 -6.59 8.46
CA CYS A 268 -18.87 -5.21 7.97
C CYS A 268 -19.00 -5.14 6.45
N PHE A 269 -18.33 -6.03 5.71
CA PHE A 269 -18.41 -6.08 4.25
C PHE A 269 -19.76 -6.62 3.78
N ASP A 270 -20.36 -7.58 4.49
CA ASP A 270 -21.69 -8.11 4.19
C ASP A 270 -22.75 -7.02 4.30
N LYS A 271 -22.70 -6.16 5.32
CA LYS A 271 -23.57 -4.97 5.41
C LYS A 271 -23.42 -4.04 4.22
N ILE A 272 -22.21 -3.86 3.69
CA ILE A 272 -22.00 -3.08 2.46
C ILE A 272 -22.66 -3.76 1.26
N LEU A 273 -22.57 -5.09 1.18
CA LEU A 273 -23.16 -5.89 0.10
C LEU A 273 -24.69 -6.00 0.20
N GLU A 274 -25.27 -5.92 1.39
CA GLU A 274 -26.72 -5.79 1.58
C GLU A 274 -27.24 -4.48 0.97
N ILE A 275 -26.49 -3.38 1.12
CA ILE A 275 -26.85 -2.07 0.57
C ILE A 275 -26.51 -2.00 -0.93
N TYR A 276 -25.33 -2.51 -1.30
CA TYR A 276 -24.77 -2.47 -2.65
C TYR A 276 -24.26 -3.86 -3.06
N PRO A 277 -25.12 -4.76 -3.56
CA PRO A 277 -24.77 -6.16 -3.83
C PRO A 277 -23.61 -6.38 -4.81
N LYS A 278 -23.35 -5.40 -5.68
CA LYS A 278 -22.27 -5.44 -6.69
C LYS A 278 -21.06 -4.57 -6.32
N ASN A 279 -20.93 -4.14 -5.06
CA ASN A 279 -19.81 -3.31 -4.63
C ASN A 279 -18.49 -4.08 -4.73
N VAL A 280 -17.69 -3.74 -5.74
CA VAL A 280 -16.42 -4.43 -6.06
C VAL A 280 -15.44 -4.37 -4.89
N LEU A 281 -15.33 -3.23 -4.21
CA LEU A 281 -14.42 -3.05 -3.08
C LEU A 281 -14.80 -3.96 -1.91
N ALA A 282 -16.09 -4.05 -1.56
CA ALA A 282 -16.58 -4.93 -0.51
C ALA A 282 -16.39 -6.41 -0.87
N LEU A 283 -16.62 -6.80 -2.13
CA LEU A 283 -16.34 -8.17 -2.61
C LEU A 283 -14.85 -8.52 -2.50
N VAL A 284 -13.97 -7.61 -2.92
CA VAL A 284 -12.50 -7.78 -2.83
C VAL A 284 -12.07 -7.92 -1.37
N ASN A 285 -12.56 -7.03 -0.50
CA ASN A 285 -12.18 -7.02 0.91
C ASN A 285 -12.77 -8.21 1.69
N LYS A 286 -14.01 -8.61 1.42
CA LYS A 286 -14.61 -9.84 1.97
C LYS A 286 -13.82 -11.08 1.56
N SER A 287 -13.50 -11.21 0.27
CA SER A 287 -12.66 -12.29 -0.23
C SER A 287 -11.28 -12.28 0.42
N MET A 288 -10.70 -11.11 0.69
CA MET A 288 -9.42 -10.99 1.40
C MET A 288 -9.52 -11.44 2.86
N ALA A 289 -10.59 -11.06 3.57
CA ALA A 289 -10.80 -11.48 4.95
C ALA A 289 -11.01 -13.00 5.07
N LEU A 290 -11.75 -13.60 4.14
CA LEU A 290 -11.90 -15.06 4.06
C LEU A 290 -10.56 -15.75 3.79
N TYR A 291 -9.78 -15.24 2.83
CA TYR A 291 -8.44 -15.77 2.54
C TYR A 291 -7.49 -15.69 3.76
N ASN A 292 -7.44 -14.54 4.43
CA ASN A 292 -6.61 -14.36 5.62
C ASN A 292 -7.03 -15.29 6.77
N TRP A 293 -8.34 -15.48 6.97
CA TRP A 293 -8.85 -16.43 7.94
C TRP A 293 -8.42 -17.87 7.61
N GLY A 294 -8.53 -18.26 6.34
CA GLY A 294 -8.04 -19.55 5.85
C GLY A 294 -6.54 -19.75 6.15
N ASN A 295 -5.72 -18.74 5.88
CA ASN A 295 -4.27 -18.78 6.16
C ASN A 295 -3.97 -18.97 7.64
N ASP A 296 -4.62 -18.20 8.52
CA ASP A 296 -4.41 -18.30 9.97
C ASP A 296 -4.86 -19.66 10.53
N LEU A 297 -5.95 -20.23 10.01
CA LEU A 297 -6.41 -21.58 10.35
C LEU A 297 -5.40 -22.64 9.88
N LEU A 298 -4.91 -22.52 8.64
CA LEU A 298 -3.91 -23.43 8.08
C LEU A 298 -2.60 -23.38 8.89
N GLU A 299 -2.15 -22.19 9.28
CA GLU A 299 -0.95 -22.03 10.11
C GLU A 299 -1.15 -22.61 11.52
N SER A 300 -2.33 -22.41 12.11
CA SER A 300 -2.68 -23.01 13.40
C SER A 300 -2.68 -24.55 13.32
N ALA A 301 -3.17 -25.12 12.20
CA ALA A 301 -3.20 -26.56 11.99
C ALA A 301 -1.80 -27.19 11.97
N LYS A 302 -0.77 -26.48 11.50
CA LYS A 302 0.63 -26.96 11.52
C LYS A 302 1.16 -27.17 12.94
N MET A 303 0.59 -26.47 13.92
CA MET A 303 0.98 -26.54 15.33
C MET A 303 0.10 -27.49 16.15
N ARG A 304 -0.76 -28.29 15.50
CA ARG A 304 -1.69 -29.23 16.13
C ARG A 304 -1.51 -30.64 15.56
N VAL A 305 -2.13 -31.61 16.23
CA VAL A 305 -2.08 -33.03 15.85
C VAL A 305 -3.46 -33.67 15.98
N GLY A 306 -3.63 -34.85 15.35
CA GLY A 306 -4.87 -35.62 15.42
C GLY A 306 -6.09 -34.85 14.95
N LYS A 307 -7.21 -35.05 15.66
CA LYS A 307 -8.53 -34.50 15.29
C LYS A 307 -8.55 -32.97 15.24
N GLU A 308 -7.81 -32.29 16.11
CA GLU A 308 -7.76 -30.82 16.12
C GLU A 308 -7.08 -30.26 14.85
N LYS A 309 -5.99 -30.91 14.39
CA LYS A 309 -5.34 -30.55 13.11
C LYS A 309 -6.33 -30.74 11.95
N GLU A 310 -7.04 -31.87 11.94
CA GLU A 310 -8.02 -32.19 10.91
C GLU A 310 -9.15 -31.14 10.82
N GLU A 311 -9.76 -30.78 11.95
CA GLU A 311 -10.83 -29.79 12.01
C GLU A 311 -10.39 -28.41 11.53
N LEU A 312 -9.17 -27.97 11.90
CA LEU A 312 -8.62 -26.70 11.44
C LEU A 312 -8.35 -26.70 9.92
N LEU A 313 -7.86 -27.81 9.37
CA LEU A 313 -7.66 -27.96 7.94
C LEU A 313 -8.97 -27.88 7.17
N ILE A 314 -10.01 -28.59 7.64
CA ILE A 314 -11.36 -28.54 7.03
C ILE A 314 -11.90 -27.11 7.05
N GLN A 315 -11.81 -26.40 8.19
CA GLN A 315 -12.24 -25.01 8.28
C GLN A 315 -11.45 -24.10 7.32
N SER A 316 -10.13 -24.30 7.19
CA SER A 316 -9.31 -23.49 6.27
C SER A 316 -9.74 -23.68 4.80
N ILE A 317 -10.03 -24.94 4.41
CA ILE A 317 -10.54 -25.32 3.09
C ILE A 317 -11.86 -24.59 2.78
N GLU A 318 -12.79 -24.57 3.74
CA GLU A 318 -14.05 -23.85 3.59
C GLU A 318 -13.84 -22.35 3.37
N LYS A 319 -12.90 -21.72 4.09
CA LYS A 319 -12.62 -20.29 3.92
C LYS A 319 -12.03 -19.97 2.55
N TYR A 320 -11.09 -20.79 2.04
CA TYR A 320 -10.56 -20.58 0.68
C TYR A 320 -11.64 -20.79 -0.39
N LYS A 321 -12.51 -21.81 -0.23
CA LYS A 321 -13.65 -22.03 -1.12
C LYS A 321 -14.57 -20.80 -1.16
N LEU A 322 -14.90 -20.23 0.00
CA LEU A 322 -15.71 -19.01 0.09
C LEU A 322 -14.99 -17.77 -0.49
N ALA A 323 -13.67 -17.66 -0.31
CA ALA A 323 -12.88 -16.56 -0.86
C ALA A 323 -12.94 -16.55 -2.40
N LEU A 324 -12.80 -17.73 -3.02
CA LEU A 324 -12.89 -17.92 -4.47
C LEU A 324 -14.32 -17.78 -5.02
N SER A 325 -15.34 -18.22 -4.28
CA SER A 325 -16.73 -18.00 -4.69
C SER A 325 -17.14 -16.53 -4.63
N THR A 326 -16.55 -15.76 -3.70
CA THR A 326 -16.75 -14.30 -3.59
C THR A 326 -16.00 -13.56 -4.69
N LYS A 327 -14.78 -14.01 -5.03
CA LYS A 327 -13.93 -13.39 -6.04
C LYS A 327 -13.08 -14.49 -6.71
N SER A 328 -13.39 -14.79 -7.97
CA SER A 328 -12.86 -15.94 -8.69
C SER A 328 -11.43 -15.78 -9.21
N ASP A 329 -10.88 -14.56 -9.25
CA ASP A 329 -9.57 -14.23 -9.80
C ASP A 329 -8.42 -14.29 -8.77
N LYS A 330 -8.60 -15.05 -7.67
CA LYS A 330 -7.59 -15.20 -6.62
C LYS A 330 -6.79 -16.50 -6.73
N TYR A 331 -5.71 -16.45 -7.50
CA TYR A 331 -4.78 -17.58 -7.64
C TYR A 331 -4.16 -18.01 -6.29
N ASP A 332 -3.82 -17.07 -5.39
CA ASP A 332 -3.24 -17.38 -4.07
C ASP A 332 -4.20 -18.22 -3.20
N ALA A 333 -5.50 -17.93 -3.25
CA ALA A 333 -6.52 -18.67 -2.52
C ALA A 333 -6.69 -20.08 -3.09
N ALA A 334 -6.62 -20.24 -4.41
CA ALA A 334 -6.62 -21.55 -5.06
C ALA A 334 -5.38 -22.37 -4.67
N ASN A 335 -4.20 -21.76 -4.67
CA ASN A 335 -2.98 -22.44 -4.26
C ASN A 335 -3.04 -22.89 -2.79
N ASN A 336 -3.42 -22.00 -1.86
CA ASN A 336 -3.45 -22.36 -0.45
C ASN A 336 -4.58 -23.34 -0.10
N TRP A 337 -5.66 -23.35 -0.89
CA TRP A 337 -6.64 -24.43 -0.84
C TRP A 337 -6.01 -25.78 -1.22
N GLY A 338 -5.23 -25.83 -2.30
CA GLY A 338 -4.46 -27.01 -2.67
C GLY A 338 -3.53 -27.48 -1.53
N ILE A 339 -2.80 -26.54 -0.90
CA ILE A 339 -1.92 -26.84 0.23
C ILE A 339 -2.70 -27.45 1.41
N ALA A 340 -3.83 -26.85 1.77
CA ALA A 340 -4.66 -27.34 2.87
C ALA A 340 -5.21 -28.76 2.59
N LEU A 341 -5.59 -29.04 1.33
CA LEU A 341 -6.02 -30.38 0.90
C LEU A 341 -4.87 -31.39 0.96
N SER A 342 -3.66 -31.02 0.52
CA SER A 342 -2.47 -31.87 0.60
C SER A 342 -2.10 -32.17 2.06
N GLU A 343 -2.13 -31.16 2.94
CA GLU A 343 -1.93 -31.35 4.38
C GLU A 343 -3.00 -32.25 5.02
N LEU A 344 -4.26 -32.15 4.58
CA LEU A 344 -5.33 -33.04 5.03
C LEU A 344 -5.11 -34.46 4.52
N ALA A 345 -4.63 -34.64 3.28
CA ALA A 345 -4.31 -35.95 2.74
C ALA A 345 -3.23 -36.67 3.56
N LYS A 346 -2.29 -35.94 4.17
CA LYS A 346 -1.24 -36.51 5.03
C LYS A 346 -1.78 -37.12 6.33
N VAL A 347 -2.95 -36.71 6.79
CA VAL A 347 -3.59 -37.27 8.01
C VAL A 347 -4.68 -38.29 7.70
N LYS A 348 -4.92 -38.57 6.41
CA LYS A 348 -5.88 -39.57 5.92
C LYS A 348 -5.17 -40.74 5.27
N GLU A 349 -5.91 -41.83 5.06
CA GLU A 349 -5.37 -43.04 4.44
C GLU A 349 -6.29 -43.57 3.34
N GLY A 350 -5.73 -44.48 2.53
CA GLY A 350 -6.47 -45.18 1.49
C GLY A 350 -7.14 -44.25 0.47
N LYS A 351 -8.42 -44.52 0.18
CA LYS A 351 -9.18 -43.80 -0.85
C LYS A 351 -9.39 -42.32 -0.54
N GLU A 352 -9.53 -41.97 0.75
CA GLU A 352 -9.75 -40.57 1.16
C GLU A 352 -8.50 -39.73 0.90
N LYS A 353 -7.31 -40.25 1.25
CA LYS A 353 -6.03 -39.63 0.89
C LYS A 353 -5.89 -39.43 -0.62
N GLU A 354 -6.23 -40.46 -1.40
CA GLU A 354 -6.18 -40.40 -2.87
C GLU A 354 -7.07 -39.28 -3.43
N GLU A 355 -8.32 -39.18 -2.97
CA GLU A 355 -9.27 -38.17 -3.44
C GLU A 355 -8.82 -36.74 -3.07
N LEU A 356 -8.27 -36.56 -1.87
CA LEU A 356 -7.74 -35.28 -1.41
C LEU A 356 -6.55 -34.82 -2.25
N LEU A 357 -5.62 -35.72 -2.61
CA LEU A 357 -4.49 -35.42 -3.49
C LEU A 357 -4.95 -35.05 -4.91
N LYS A 358 -5.98 -35.70 -5.44
CA LYS A 358 -6.54 -35.31 -6.76
C LYS A 358 -7.15 -33.91 -6.68
N LYS A 359 -7.92 -33.63 -5.64
CA LYS A 359 -8.52 -32.32 -5.42
C LYS A 359 -7.46 -31.23 -5.22
N SER A 360 -6.35 -31.50 -4.53
CA SER A 360 -5.28 -30.49 -4.35
C SER A 360 -4.62 -30.15 -5.68
N ILE A 361 -4.30 -31.15 -6.51
CA ILE A 361 -3.77 -30.98 -7.88
C ILE A 361 -4.68 -30.08 -8.71
N GLU A 362 -6.00 -30.32 -8.71
CA GLU A 362 -6.98 -29.49 -9.43
C GLU A 362 -6.93 -28.01 -8.97
N LYS A 363 -6.70 -27.76 -7.68
CA LYS A 363 -6.63 -26.38 -7.15
C LYS A 363 -5.33 -25.68 -7.51
N TYR A 364 -4.22 -26.39 -7.54
CA TYR A 364 -2.96 -25.85 -8.05
C TYR A 364 -3.05 -25.50 -9.54
N GLU A 365 -3.66 -26.37 -10.34
CA GLU A 365 -3.91 -26.10 -11.75
C GLU A 365 -4.88 -24.93 -11.96
N LEU A 366 -5.87 -24.78 -11.08
CA LEU A 366 -6.72 -23.58 -11.06
C LEU A 366 -5.89 -22.32 -10.74
N ALA A 367 -5.00 -22.36 -9.76
CA ALA A 367 -4.12 -21.23 -9.44
C ALA A 367 -3.28 -20.81 -10.65
N PHE A 368 -2.66 -21.78 -11.32
CA PHE A 368 -1.88 -21.54 -12.54
C PHE A 368 -2.74 -21.02 -13.70
N ARG A 369 -3.96 -21.53 -13.89
CA ARG A 369 -4.90 -21.01 -14.91
C ARG A 369 -5.31 -19.57 -14.66
N ILE A 370 -5.53 -19.19 -13.39
CA ILE A 370 -5.84 -17.81 -13.02
C ILE A 370 -4.62 -16.91 -13.23
N LYS A 371 -3.42 -17.40 -12.89
CA LYS A 371 -2.16 -16.66 -13.02
C LYS A 371 -1.06 -17.51 -13.70
N PRO A 372 -0.89 -17.42 -15.03
CA PRO A 372 0.01 -18.29 -15.80
C PRO A 372 1.52 -18.13 -15.56
N ASP A 373 1.96 -17.17 -14.75
CA ASP A 373 3.34 -16.99 -14.30
C ASP A 373 3.57 -17.49 -12.85
N PHE A 374 2.52 -17.96 -12.18
CA PHE A 374 2.60 -18.49 -10.82
C PHE A 374 3.08 -19.96 -10.82
N TYR A 375 4.38 -20.15 -10.99
CA TYR A 375 5.00 -21.46 -11.10
C TYR A 375 4.95 -22.29 -9.80
N GLN A 376 4.80 -21.67 -8.63
CA GLN A 376 4.73 -22.37 -7.34
C GLN A 376 3.54 -23.34 -7.27
N GLY A 377 2.41 -22.98 -7.91
CA GLY A 377 1.27 -23.90 -8.03
C GLY A 377 1.64 -25.16 -8.81
N ILE A 378 2.38 -25.01 -9.92
CA ILE A 378 2.84 -26.15 -10.72
C ILE A 378 3.82 -27.02 -9.90
N GLU A 379 4.75 -26.42 -9.17
CA GLU A 379 5.67 -27.17 -8.29
C GLU A 379 4.91 -27.99 -7.24
N ASN A 380 3.92 -27.38 -6.57
CA ASN A 380 3.10 -28.08 -5.59
C ASN A 380 2.27 -29.21 -6.22
N SER A 381 1.76 -28.99 -7.44
CA SER A 381 1.06 -30.02 -8.22
C SER A 381 1.96 -31.21 -8.54
N ALA A 382 3.23 -30.99 -8.88
CA ALA A 382 4.20 -32.05 -9.10
C ALA A 382 4.48 -32.86 -7.83
N MET A 383 4.59 -32.20 -6.68
CA MET A 383 4.78 -32.88 -5.39
C MET A 383 3.61 -33.80 -5.04
N ASP A 384 2.37 -33.35 -5.23
CA ASP A 384 1.20 -34.17 -4.94
C ASP A 384 1.01 -35.31 -5.96
N LEU A 385 1.44 -35.13 -7.21
CA LEU A 385 1.49 -36.21 -8.20
C LEU A 385 2.49 -37.31 -7.79
N GLU A 386 3.64 -36.93 -7.25
CA GLU A 386 4.62 -37.90 -6.70
C GLU A 386 4.05 -38.66 -5.51
N GLU A 387 3.36 -37.97 -4.62
CA GLU A 387 2.71 -38.61 -3.47
C GLU A 387 1.59 -39.57 -3.92
N LEU A 388 0.79 -39.16 -4.91
CA LEU A 388 -0.23 -40.01 -5.52
C LEU A 388 0.40 -41.24 -6.21
N ALA A 389 1.53 -41.07 -6.90
CA ALA A 389 2.25 -42.15 -7.57
C ALA A 389 2.75 -43.22 -6.58
N LYS A 390 3.15 -42.84 -5.36
CA LYS A 390 3.53 -43.80 -4.30
C LYS A 390 2.37 -44.72 -3.90
N MET A 391 1.12 -44.29 -4.11
CA MET A 391 -0.08 -45.07 -3.81
C MET A 391 -0.48 -46.02 -4.95
N LYS A 392 0.14 -45.90 -6.14
CA LYS A 392 -0.21 -46.66 -7.34
C LYS A 392 0.88 -47.68 -7.72
N LYS A 393 0.55 -48.58 -8.65
CA LYS A 393 1.46 -49.61 -9.16
C LYS A 393 1.40 -49.69 -10.69
N GLY A 394 2.47 -50.20 -11.29
CA GLY A 394 2.57 -50.41 -12.74
C GLY A 394 2.40 -49.12 -13.54
N LYS A 395 1.69 -49.21 -14.66
CA LYS A 395 1.53 -48.12 -15.63
C LYS A 395 0.95 -46.83 -15.04
N GLU A 396 0.01 -46.93 -14.10
CA GLU A 396 -0.60 -45.74 -13.46
C GLU A 396 0.44 -44.96 -12.66
N LYS A 397 1.35 -45.64 -11.96
CA LYS A 397 2.45 -45.01 -11.23
C LYS A 397 3.42 -44.31 -12.19
N GLU A 398 3.80 -44.97 -13.28
CA GLU A 398 4.73 -44.42 -14.27
C GLU A 398 4.18 -43.15 -14.92
N GLU A 399 2.89 -43.15 -15.26
CA GLU A 399 2.21 -41.99 -15.85
C GLU A 399 2.18 -40.79 -14.89
N LEU A 400 1.84 -41.00 -13.62
CA LEU A 400 1.83 -39.94 -12.61
C LEU A 400 3.23 -39.34 -12.38
N LEU A 401 4.28 -40.18 -12.37
CA LEU A 401 5.66 -39.69 -12.25
C LEU A 401 6.08 -38.89 -13.47
N LYS A 402 5.70 -39.34 -14.67
CA LYS A 402 5.95 -38.60 -15.92
C LYS A 402 5.31 -37.21 -15.88
N GLN A 403 4.04 -37.12 -15.49
CA GLN A 403 3.33 -35.84 -15.33
C GLN A 403 3.99 -34.93 -14.27
N SER A 404 4.50 -35.49 -13.17
CA SER A 404 5.27 -34.73 -12.17
C SER A 404 6.52 -34.11 -12.79
N ILE A 405 7.30 -34.89 -13.55
CA ILE A 405 8.54 -34.42 -14.19
C ILE A 405 8.23 -33.29 -15.17
N GLU A 406 7.24 -33.47 -16.05
CA GLU A 406 6.83 -32.45 -17.02
C GLU A 406 6.43 -31.13 -16.33
N LYS A 407 5.69 -31.21 -15.21
CA LYS A 407 5.34 -30.03 -14.41
C LYS A 407 6.56 -29.36 -13.78
N ARG A 408 7.54 -30.12 -13.26
CA ARG A 408 8.78 -29.54 -12.71
C ARG A 408 9.61 -28.83 -13.77
N GLU A 409 9.73 -29.41 -14.96
CA GLU A 409 10.42 -28.80 -16.08
C GLU A 409 9.74 -27.49 -16.49
N MET A 410 8.41 -27.51 -16.62
CA MET A 410 7.62 -26.31 -16.89
C MET A 410 7.82 -25.22 -15.83
N ALA A 411 7.76 -25.57 -14.55
CA ALA A 411 7.98 -24.60 -13.47
C ALA A 411 9.39 -23.99 -13.51
N ASN A 412 10.42 -24.80 -13.80
CA ASN A 412 11.79 -24.34 -13.97
C ASN A 412 11.95 -23.37 -15.15
N GLU A 413 11.23 -23.59 -16.25
CA GLU A 413 11.24 -22.69 -17.40
C GLU A 413 10.66 -21.31 -17.03
N PHE A 414 9.52 -21.29 -16.34
CA PHE A 414 8.94 -20.02 -15.84
C PHE A 414 9.87 -19.32 -14.86
N LYS A 415 10.49 -20.06 -13.94
CA LYS A 415 11.44 -19.52 -12.98
C LYS A 415 12.64 -18.85 -13.66
N LYS A 416 13.16 -19.44 -14.74
CA LYS A 416 14.23 -18.84 -15.54
C LYS A 416 13.79 -17.55 -16.24
N LYS A 417 12.57 -17.51 -16.79
CA LYS A 417 12.02 -16.31 -17.45
C LYS A 417 11.79 -15.13 -16.49
N ILE A 418 11.51 -15.41 -15.22
CA ILE A 418 11.33 -14.37 -14.19
C ILE A 418 12.67 -13.80 -13.71
N LEU A 419 13.76 -14.57 -13.81
CA LEU A 419 15.10 -14.19 -13.34
C LEU A 419 15.97 -13.56 -14.44
N ALA A 420 15.54 -13.61 -15.69
CA ALA A 420 16.17 -12.99 -16.86
C ALA A 420 15.50 -11.64 -17.14
#